data_AF-A0A8J6BXB5-F1
#
_entry.id   AF-A0A8J6BXB5-F1
#
_cell.length_a   1.000
_cell.length_b   1.000
_cell.length_c   1.000
_cell.angle_alpha   90.00
_cell.angle_beta   90.00
_cell.angle_gamma   90.00
#
_symmetry.space_group_name_H-M   'P 1'
#
loop_
_entity.id
_entity.type
_entity.pdbx_description
1 polymer ?
#
loop_
_entity_poly.entity_id
_entity_poly.type
_entity_poly.pdbx_seq_one_letter_code
_entity_poly.pdbx_strand_id
1 'polypeptide(L)'
;MLKTLERYQRHIYASQDAAEPPSDDMQNNYQEYVNLKARVEVLQHSQRNLLGEDLAPLSTNELEQLESQLDRTLKQIRSRKTQVLVDELCDLKRKEQMLQDANSSLKRKLDEIDVVAAAPAPQPVCHDGYGNDGGGSGSGGGVVLSNQPPQPEHFFESLGRDLSLHPAFHAVDVNQPPAPPPGGYLPAWMA
;
A
#
# COMPACT_ATOMS: atom_id res chain seq x y z
N MET A 1 -37.32 34.06 -25.92
CA MET A 1 -38.06 33.97 -24.65
C MET A 1 -39.50 33.50 -24.88
N LEU A 2 -40.32 34.21 -25.67
CA LEU A 2 -41.71 33.79 -25.98
C LEU A 2 -41.83 32.38 -26.58
N LYS A 3 -40.94 32.01 -27.53
CA LYS A 3 -40.89 30.65 -28.11
C LYS A 3 -40.54 29.53 -27.11
N THR A 4 -39.93 29.89 -25.99
CA THR A 4 -39.61 28.94 -24.91
C THR A 4 -40.83 28.79 -24.01
N LEU A 5 -41.49 29.90 -23.67
CA LEU A 5 -42.77 29.93 -22.97
C LEU A 5 -43.86 29.16 -23.73
N GLU A 6 -43.99 29.38 -25.03
CA GLU A 6 -45.00 28.75 -25.87
C GLU A 6 -44.76 27.24 -26.01
N ARG A 7 -43.49 26.80 -26.06
CA ARG A 7 -43.13 25.37 -25.99
C ARG A 7 -43.46 24.76 -24.63
N TYR A 8 -43.17 25.47 -23.54
CA TYR A 8 -43.49 25.05 -22.18
C TYR A 8 -45.01 24.95 -21.98
N GLN A 9 -45.75 25.93 -22.50
CA GLN A 9 -47.20 26.01 -22.45
C GLN A 9 -47.84 24.87 -23.25
N ARG A 10 -47.36 24.61 -24.48
CA ARG A 10 -47.77 23.41 -25.23
C ARG A 10 -47.47 22.12 -24.48
N HIS A 11 -46.32 22.01 -23.82
CA HIS A 11 -45.99 20.80 -23.07
C HIS A 11 -46.93 20.61 -21.88
N ILE A 12 -47.23 21.65 -21.10
CA ILE A 12 -48.13 21.55 -19.94
C ILE A 12 -49.57 21.23 -20.37
N TYR A 13 -50.09 21.87 -21.42
CA TYR A 13 -51.47 21.64 -21.85
C TYR A 13 -51.65 20.43 -22.78
N ALA A 14 -50.65 20.03 -23.57
CA ALA A 14 -50.69 18.78 -24.34
C ALA A 14 -50.58 17.54 -23.43
N SER A 15 -49.99 17.70 -22.24
CA SER A 15 -49.95 16.65 -21.21
C SER A 15 -51.27 16.49 -20.43
N GLN A 16 -52.20 17.46 -20.53
CA GLN A 16 -53.54 17.31 -19.95
C GLN A 16 -54.44 16.40 -20.82
N ASP A 17 -54.26 16.40 -22.15
CA ASP A 17 -54.98 15.52 -23.07
C ASP A 17 -54.33 14.13 -23.23
N ALA A 18 -53.02 14.02 -23.00
CA ALA A 18 -52.31 12.75 -22.95
C ALA A 18 -52.21 12.29 -21.49
N ALA A 19 -53.28 11.65 -21.01
CA ALA A 19 -53.38 10.94 -19.72
C ALA A 19 -52.35 11.42 -18.69
N GLU A 20 -52.74 12.44 -17.92
CA GLU A 20 -52.04 12.85 -16.69
C GLU A 20 -51.50 11.57 -16.02
N PRO A 21 -50.19 11.46 -15.71
CA PRO A 21 -49.73 10.33 -14.89
C PRO A 21 -50.68 10.31 -13.69
N PRO A 22 -51.40 9.20 -13.45
CA PRO A 22 -52.54 9.21 -12.55
C PRO A 22 -52.07 9.90 -11.28
N SER A 23 -52.83 10.86 -10.75
CA SER A 23 -52.39 11.70 -9.61
C SER A 23 -51.78 10.87 -8.46
N ASP A 24 -52.22 9.61 -8.34
CA ASP A 24 -51.65 8.55 -7.52
C ASP A 24 -50.17 8.24 -7.80
N ASP A 25 -49.70 8.14 -9.04
CA ASP A 25 -48.30 7.88 -9.41
C ASP A 25 -47.36 9.01 -9.00
N MET A 26 -47.79 10.27 -9.16
CA MET A 26 -47.00 11.43 -8.75
C MET A 26 -46.93 11.52 -7.22
N GLN A 27 -48.06 11.27 -6.55
CA GLN A 27 -48.14 11.19 -5.09
C GLN A 27 -47.30 10.04 -4.53
N ASN A 28 -47.32 8.88 -5.20
CA ASN A 28 -46.55 7.70 -4.82
C ASN A 28 -45.05 7.94 -5.01
N ASN A 29 -44.63 8.53 -6.13
CA ASN A 29 -43.24 8.92 -6.37
C ASN A 29 -42.73 9.90 -5.30
N TYR A 30 -43.54 10.90 -4.95
CA TYR A 30 -43.20 11.83 -3.88
C TYR A 30 -43.07 11.11 -2.53
N GLN A 31 -43.97 10.19 -2.21
CA GLN A 31 -43.91 9.39 -0.98
C GLN A 31 -42.65 8.52 -0.93
N GLU A 32 -42.28 7.88 -2.05
CA GLU A 32 -41.03 7.11 -2.17
C GLU A 32 -39.81 8.01 -1.97
N TYR A 33 -39.81 9.21 -2.54
CA TYR A 33 -38.76 10.20 -2.34
C TYR A 33 -38.62 10.58 -0.85
N VAL A 34 -39.73 10.87 -0.16
CA VAL A 34 -39.71 11.21 1.27
C VAL A 34 -39.15 10.04 2.09
N ASN A 35 -39.58 8.82 1.78
CA ASN A 35 -39.08 7.61 2.44
C ASN A 35 -37.57 7.41 2.19
N LEU A 36 -37.10 7.64 0.97
CA LEU A 36 -35.68 7.55 0.61
C LEU A 36 -34.87 8.62 1.33
N LYS A 37 -35.36 9.86 1.38
CA LYS A 37 -34.72 10.97 2.07
C LYS A 37 -34.54 10.67 3.57
N ALA A 38 -35.59 10.16 4.22
CA ALA A 38 -35.52 9.76 5.62
C ALA A 38 -34.45 8.66 5.85
N ARG A 39 -34.35 7.68 4.95
CA ARG A 39 -33.30 6.64 5.03
C ARG A 39 -31.90 7.23 4.89
N VAL A 40 -31.70 8.18 3.98
CA VAL A 40 -30.41 8.86 3.79
C VAL A 40 -30.03 9.63 5.05
N GLU A 41 -30.97 10.35 5.67
CA GLU A 41 -30.71 11.11 6.90
C GLU A 41 -30.30 10.19 8.06
N VAL A 42 -30.97 9.04 8.22
CA VAL A 42 -30.59 8.02 9.22
C VAL A 42 -29.18 7.47 8.95
N LEU A 43 -28.85 7.15 7.70
CA LEU A 43 -27.52 6.67 7.33
C LEU A 43 -26.43 7.72 7.59
N GLN A 44 -26.69 8.98 7.25
CA GLN A 44 -25.76 10.07 7.51
C GLN A 44 -25.56 10.32 9.01
N HIS A 45 -26.61 10.21 9.82
CA HIS A 45 -26.48 10.29 11.26
C HIS A 45 -25.68 9.12 11.83
N SER A 46 -25.95 7.89 11.37
CA SER A 46 -25.16 6.72 11.74
C SER A 46 -23.69 6.86 11.36
N GLN A 47 -23.37 7.45 10.19
CA GLN A 47 -21.99 7.69 9.78
C GLN A 47 -21.29 8.68 10.71
N ARG A 48 -21.93 9.80 11.05
CA ARG A 48 -21.40 10.78 12.01
C ARG A 48 -21.08 10.12 13.34
N ASN A 49 -22.01 9.31 13.87
CA ASN A 49 -21.78 8.56 15.10
C ASN A 49 -20.56 7.64 15.00
N LEU A 50 -20.42 6.89 13.89
CA LEU A 50 -19.24 6.03 13.65
C LEU A 50 -17.92 6.81 13.55
N LEU A 51 -17.97 8.08 13.16
CA LEU A 51 -16.83 9.00 13.13
C LEU A 51 -16.58 9.70 14.48
N GLY A 52 -17.42 9.44 15.49
CA GLY A 52 -17.32 10.05 16.81
C GLY A 52 -17.97 11.43 16.91
N GLU A 53 -18.80 11.80 15.93
CA GLU A 53 -19.54 13.06 15.88
C GLU A 53 -20.97 12.87 16.39
N ASP A 54 -21.61 13.95 16.87
CA ASP A 54 -23.02 13.98 17.29
C ASP A 54 -23.45 12.87 18.27
N LEU A 55 -22.57 12.53 19.21
CA LEU A 55 -22.79 11.45 20.18
C LEU A 55 -23.71 11.85 21.35
N ALA A 56 -23.90 13.15 21.59
CA ALA A 56 -24.69 13.66 22.73
C ALA A 56 -26.12 13.10 22.84
N PRO A 57 -26.86 12.82 21.76
CA PRO A 57 -28.20 12.24 21.83
C PRO A 57 -28.24 10.75 22.17
N LEU A 58 -27.09 10.04 22.12
CA LEU A 58 -27.06 8.59 22.36
C LEU A 58 -27.11 8.29 23.86
N SER A 59 -27.86 7.25 24.20
CA SER A 59 -27.82 6.66 25.54
C SER A 59 -26.51 5.93 25.80
N THR A 60 -26.20 5.65 27.07
CA THR A 60 -25.01 4.89 27.45
C THR A 60 -24.96 3.51 26.80
N ASN A 61 -26.10 2.83 26.68
CA ASN A 61 -26.19 1.51 26.05
C ASN A 61 -25.88 1.59 24.53
N GLU A 62 -26.40 2.60 23.84
CA GLU A 62 -26.11 2.81 22.41
C GLU A 62 -24.63 3.15 22.18
N LEU A 63 -24.03 3.91 23.09
CA LEU A 63 -22.61 4.25 23.05
C LEU A 63 -21.72 3.01 23.25
N GLU A 64 -22.05 2.14 24.21
CA GLU A 64 -21.37 0.86 24.43
C GLU A 64 -21.49 -0.07 23.21
N GLN A 65 -22.67 -0.12 22.58
CA GLN A 65 -22.86 -0.91 21.34
C GLN A 65 -22.00 -0.37 20.20
N LEU A 66 -21.95 0.96 20.03
CA LEU A 66 -21.15 1.64 19.02
C LEU A 66 -19.65 1.38 19.23
N GLU A 67 -19.16 1.53 20.45
CA GLU A 67 -17.78 1.23 20.82
C GLU A 67 -17.44 -0.24 20.52
N SER A 68 -18.31 -1.17 20.94
CA SER A 68 -18.14 -2.60 20.70
C SER A 68 -18.11 -2.93 19.20
N GLN A 69 -18.92 -2.25 18.39
CA GLN A 69 -18.91 -2.39 16.94
C GLN A 69 -17.60 -1.87 16.31
N LEU A 70 -17.13 -0.71 16.74
CA LEU A 70 -15.87 -0.12 16.26
C LEU A 70 -14.66 -0.98 16.64
N ASP A 71 -14.59 -1.48 17.88
CA ASP A 71 -13.49 -2.33 18.32
C ASP A 71 -13.43 -3.65 17.52
N ARG A 72 -14.58 -4.32 17.35
CA ARG A 72 -14.66 -5.55 16.53
C ARG A 72 -14.23 -5.32 15.09
N THR A 73 -14.75 -4.28 14.44
CA THR A 73 -14.46 -4.00 13.02
C THR A 73 -13.01 -3.55 12.83
N LEU A 74 -12.46 -2.76 13.76
CA LEU A 74 -11.06 -2.36 13.76
C LEU A 74 -10.11 -3.56 13.89
N LYS A 75 -10.42 -4.49 14.81
CA LYS A 75 -9.67 -5.75 14.95
C LYS A 75 -9.70 -6.56 13.66
N GLN A 76 -10.86 -6.69 13.02
CA GLN A 76 -10.99 -7.39 11.73
C GLN A 76 -10.17 -6.73 10.62
N ILE A 77 -10.23 -5.40 10.49
CA ILE A 77 -9.46 -4.64 9.50
C ILE A 77 -7.95 -4.86 9.71
N ARG A 78 -7.48 -4.72 10.96
CA ARG A 78 -6.06 -4.93 11.29
C ARG A 78 -5.62 -6.36 11.02
N SER A 79 -6.43 -7.34 11.39
CA SER A 79 -6.16 -8.77 11.12
C SER A 79 -6.04 -9.02 9.62
N ARG A 80 -7.00 -8.53 8.82
CA ARG A 80 -6.98 -8.69 7.36
C ARG A 80 -5.77 -8.00 6.72
N LYS A 81 -5.46 -6.77 7.13
CA LYS A 81 -4.28 -6.04 6.65
C LYS A 81 -3.00 -6.80 6.96
N THR A 82 -2.88 -7.33 8.18
CA THR A 82 -1.72 -8.12 8.59
C THR A 82 -1.62 -9.41 7.77
N GLN A 83 -2.74 -10.12 7.58
CA GLN A 83 -2.77 -11.35 6.77
C GLN A 83 -2.27 -11.09 5.35
N VAL A 84 -2.78 -10.05 4.68
CA VAL A 84 -2.35 -9.70 3.32
C VAL A 84 -0.84 -9.43 3.26
N LEU A 85 -0.30 -8.67 4.21
CA LEU A 85 1.14 -8.37 4.26
C LEU A 85 1.98 -9.63 4.51
N VAL A 86 1.51 -10.53 5.38
CA VAL A 86 2.19 -11.81 5.65
C VAL A 86 2.18 -12.69 4.41
N ASP A 87 1.06 -12.77 3.70
CA ASP A 87 0.94 -13.54 2.47
C ASP A 87 1.90 -13.02 1.39
N GLU A 88 1.93 -11.69 1.17
CA GLU A 88 2.86 -11.05 0.23
C GLU A 88 4.33 -11.32 0.60
N LEU A 89 4.67 -11.22 1.90
CA LEU A 89 6.01 -11.51 2.39
C LEU A 89 6.41 -12.97 2.13
N CYS A 90 5.50 -13.91 2.38
CA CYS A 90 5.74 -15.34 2.15
C CYS A 90 5.96 -15.64 0.67
N ASP A 91 5.17 -15.02 -0.21
CA ASP A 91 5.30 -15.18 -1.65
C ASP A 91 6.62 -14.62 -2.19
N LEU A 92 7.02 -13.43 -1.72
CA LEU A 92 8.30 -12.83 -2.08
C LEU A 92 9.47 -13.68 -1.58
N LYS A 93 9.43 -14.16 -0.34
CA LYS A 93 10.46 -15.04 0.22
C LYS A 93 10.59 -16.36 -0.56
N ARG A 94 9.47 -16.92 -1.01
CA ARG A 94 9.49 -18.11 -1.88
C ARG A 94 10.15 -17.83 -3.22
N LYS A 95 9.84 -16.69 -3.84
CA LYS A 95 10.46 -16.27 -5.12
C LYS A 95 11.95 -16.00 -4.95
N GLU A 96 12.35 -15.34 -3.87
CA GLU A 96 13.75 -15.11 -3.53
C GLU A 96 14.51 -16.43 -3.46
N GLN A 97 14.01 -17.42 -2.70
CA GLN A 97 14.65 -18.73 -2.58
C GLN A 97 14.80 -19.42 -3.95
N MET A 98 13.72 -19.44 -4.76
CA MET A 98 13.76 -20.05 -6.09
C MET A 98 14.82 -19.40 -6.99
N LEU A 99 14.94 -18.07 -6.94
CA LEU A 99 15.94 -17.33 -7.71
C LEU A 99 17.36 -17.58 -7.19
N GLN A 100 17.55 -17.65 -5.86
CA GLN A 100 18.84 -17.99 -5.26
C GLN A 100 19.30 -19.40 -5.66
N ASP A 101 18.39 -20.38 -5.66
CA ASP A 101 18.68 -21.76 -6.06
C ASP A 101 19.05 -21.83 -7.55
N ALA A 102 18.29 -21.16 -8.41
CA ALA A 102 18.56 -21.08 -9.85
C ALA A 102 19.90 -20.39 -10.13
N ASN A 103 20.17 -19.26 -9.48
CA ASN A 103 21.42 -18.51 -9.63
C ASN A 103 22.64 -19.34 -9.18
N SER A 104 22.51 -20.04 -8.05
CA SER A 104 23.55 -20.96 -7.55
C SER A 104 23.80 -22.11 -8.53
N SER A 105 22.76 -22.67 -9.13
CA SER A 105 22.91 -23.70 -10.16
C SER A 105 23.59 -23.16 -11.43
N LEU A 106 23.31 -21.92 -11.83
CA LEU A 106 23.94 -21.31 -13.00
C LEU A 106 25.42 -21.00 -12.76
N LYS A 107 25.76 -20.49 -11.56
CA LYS A 107 27.16 -20.25 -11.17
C LYS A 107 28.00 -21.52 -11.25
N ARG A 108 27.52 -22.64 -10.68
CA ARG A 108 28.22 -23.94 -10.78
C ARG A 108 28.44 -24.37 -12.23
N LYS A 109 27.44 -24.21 -13.09
CA LYS A 109 27.56 -24.55 -14.52
C LYS A 109 28.58 -23.66 -15.24
N LEU A 110 28.68 -22.39 -14.87
CA LEU A 110 29.67 -21.48 -15.42
C LEU A 110 31.09 -21.91 -15.00
N ASP A 111 31.27 -22.21 -13.71
CA ASP A 111 32.53 -22.72 -13.17
C ASP A 111 32.97 -24.02 -13.89
N GLU A 112 32.02 -24.94 -14.17
CA GLU A 112 32.28 -26.17 -14.93
C GLU A 112 32.74 -25.90 -16.38
N ILE A 113 32.15 -24.91 -17.06
CA ILE A 113 32.52 -24.53 -18.43
C ILE A 113 33.89 -23.85 -18.47
N ASP A 114 34.18 -22.97 -17.51
CA ASP A 114 35.46 -22.28 -17.41
C ASP A 114 36.62 -23.25 -17.12
N VAL A 115 36.35 -24.31 -16.35
CA VAL A 115 37.31 -25.41 -16.13
C VAL A 115 37.56 -26.24 -17.40
N VAL A 116 36.54 -26.44 -18.24
CA VAL A 116 36.68 -27.16 -19.52
C VAL A 116 37.41 -26.32 -20.58
N ALA A 117 37.22 -25.00 -20.60
CA ALA A 117 37.93 -24.10 -21.51
C ALA A 117 39.43 -23.93 -21.15
N ALA A 118 39.82 -24.21 -19.91
CA ALA A 118 41.20 -24.16 -19.43
C ALA A 118 41.99 -25.49 -19.55
N ALA A 119 41.40 -26.54 -20.13
CA ALA A 119 42.11 -27.79 -20.38
C ALA A 119 43.25 -27.57 -21.43
N PRO A 120 44.49 -28.03 -21.17
CA PRO A 120 45.66 -27.61 -21.93
C PRO A 120 45.65 -28.18 -23.36
N ALA A 121 45.84 -27.30 -24.34
CA ALA A 121 46.16 -27.66 -25.72
C ALA A 121 47.37 -28.63 -25.77
N PRO A 122 47.37 -29.63 -26.66
CA PRO A 122 48.50 -30.55 -26.79
C PRO A 122 49.73 -29.79 -27.28
N GLN A 123 50.75 -29.72 -26.43
CA GLN A 123 52.06 -29.13 -26.73
C GLN A 123 52.69 -29.85 -27.93
N PRO A 124 53.25 -29.15 -28.93
CA PRO A 124 54.06 -29.79 -29.96
C PRO A 124 55.38 -30.24 -29.34
N VAL A 125 55.75 -31.49 -29.58
CA VAL A 125 57.00 -32.09 -29.11
C VAL A 125 58.15 -31.42 -29.85
N CYS A 126 58.99 -30.66 -29.15
CA CYS A 126 60.31 -30.28 -29.62
C CYS A 126 61.37 -31.02 -28.78
N HIS A 127 62.07 -31.94 -29.45
CA HIS A 127 63.37 -32.45 -29.01
C HIS A 127 64.40 -31.33 -29.16
N ASP A 128 65.17 -31.06 -28.11
CA ASP A 128 66.62 -31.30 -28.04
C ASP A 128 67.28 -30.46 -26.92
N GLY A 129 68.35 -31.02 -26.33
CA GLY A 129 69.47 -30.24 -25.79
C GLY A 129 69.64 -30.25 -24.28
N TYR A 130 70.63 -31.03 -23.82
CA TYR A 130 71.24 -30.92 -22.48
C TYR A 130 71.97 -29.58 -22.31
N GLY A 131 71.88 -28.94 -21.13
CA GLY A 131 72.90 -27.96 -20.70
C GLY A 131 72.49 -26.89 -19.68
N ASN A 132 72.87 -27.14 -18.42
CA ASN A 132 73.39 -26.24 -17.37
C ASN A 132 72.59 -25.09 -16.71
N ASP A 133 72.61 -25.19 -15.37
CA ASP A 133 72.68 -24.21 -14.28
C ASP A 133 72.60 -22.70 -14.54
N GLY A 134 71.80 -22.03 -13.69
CA GLY A 134 71.92 -20.60 -13.40
C GLY A 134 70.70 -20.01 -12.70
N GLY A 135 70.82 -19.76 -11.39
CA GLY A 135 69.75 -19.18 -10.57
C GLY A 135 69.44 -17.71 -10.87
N GLY A 136 68.26 -17.27 -10.41
CA GLY A 136 67.86 -15.86 -10.46
C GLY A 136 66.47 -15.64 -9.85
N SER A 137 66.44 -15.01 -8.68
CA SER A 137 65.26 -14.46 -8.01
C SER A 137 64.43 -13.57 -8.93
N GLY A 138 63.11 -13.74 -8.88
CA GLY A 138 62.15 -12.83 -9.47
C GLY A 138 60.84 -12.88 -8.71
N SER A 139 60.65 -11.93 -7.79
CA SER A 139 59.36 -11.64 -7.14
C SER A 139 58.34 -11.25 -8.21
N GLY A 140 57.36 -12.12 -8.45
CA GLY A 140 56.16 -11.82 -9.24
C GLY A 140 54.96 -11.76 -8.32
N GLY A 141 54.41 -10.56 -8.11
CA GLY A 141 53.32 -10.29 -7.18
C GLY A 141 52.05 -11.06 -7.51
N GLY A 142 51.49 -11.71 -6.49
CA GLY A 142 50.12 -12.23 -6.54
C GLY A 142 49.15 -11.07 -6.62
N VAL A 143 48.41 -10.98 -7.72
CA VAL A 143 47.23 -10.12 -7.81
C VAL A 143 46.11 -10.80 -7.04
N VAL A 144 45.91 -10.36 -5.79
CA VAL A 144 44.70 -10.68 -5.03
C VAL A 144 43.54 -9.92 -5.69
N LEU A 145 42.76 -10.58 -6.54
CA LEU A 145 41.43 -10.09 -6.87
C LEU A 145 40.53 -10.32 -5.65
N SER A 146 40.40 -9.30 -4.81
CA SER A 146 39.28 -9.18 -3.88
C SER A 146 37.98 -9.06 -4.68
N ASN A 147 37.31 -10.17 -4.93
CA ASN A 147 35.93 -10.17 -5.42
C ASN A 147 34.97 -10.11 -4.23
N GLN A 148 34.80 -8.90 -3.69
CA GLN A 148 33.66 -8.58 -2.85
C GLN A 148 32.40 -8.53 -3.74
N PRO A 149 31.31 -9.27 -3.43
CA PRO A 149 30.09 -9.19 -4.23
C PRO A 149 29.52 -7.76 -4.14
N PRO A 150 29.07 -7.15 -5.26
CA PRO A 150 28.42 -5.85 -5.20
C PRO A 150 27.12 -5.98 -4.40
N GLN A 151 27.01 -5.20 -3.33
CA GLN A 151 25.79 -5.04 -2.55
C GLN A 151 24.68 -4.44 -3.44
N PRO A 152 23.43 -4.95 -3.40
CA PRO A 152 22.34 -4.33 -4.11
C PRO A 152 21.80 -3.15 -3.30
N GLU A 153 22.52 -2.03 -3.27
CA GLU A 153 22.06 -0.77 -2.63
C GLU A 153 20.85 -0.13 -3.35
N HIS A 154 20.40 -0.67 -4.49
CA HIS A 154 19.36 -0.01 -5.30
C HIS A 154 18.27 -0.95 -5.86
N PHE A 155 18.07 -2.15 -5.31
CA PHE A 155 16.99 -3.00 -5.81
C PHE A 155 15.59 -2.54 -5.38
N PHE A 156 15.47 -1.80 -4.28
CA PHE A 156 14.21 -1.20 -3.86
C PHE A 156 14.12 0.26 -4.32
N GLU A 157 13.87 0.43 -5.60
CA GLU A 157 13.26 1.66 -6.08
C GLU A 157 11.82 1.68 -5.55
N SER A 158 11.59 2.48 -4.51
CA SER A 158 10.24 2.70 -3.96
C SER A 158 9.37 3.21 -5.09
N LEU A 159 8.47 2.35 -5.59
CA LEU A 159 7.41 2.78 -6.48
C LEU A 159 6.68 3.92 -5.76
N GLY A 160 6.82 5.13 -6.31
CA GLY A 160 6.09 6.31 -5.89
C GLY A 160 4.60 6.00 -5.94
N ARG A 161 4.05 5.56 -4.81
CA ARG A 161 2.62 5.62 -4.56
C ARG A 161 2.31 7.08 -4.35
N ASP A 162 1.68 7.68 -5.35
CA ASP A 162 0.92 8.91 -5.18
C ASP A 162 -0.07 8.70 -4.02
N LEU A 163 0.30 9.21 -2.84
CA LEU A 163 -0.48 9.20 -1.60
C LEU A 163 -1.01 10.62 -1.38
N SER A 164 -1.70 11.17 -2.39
CA SER A 164 -2.33 12.50 -2.29
C SER A 164 -3.60 12.54 -1.43
N LEU A 165 -3.95 11.47 -0.70
CA LEU A 165 -5.03 11.47 0.28
C LEU A 165 -4.66 10.66 1.53
N HIS A 166 -3.88 11.24 2.43
CA HIS A 166 -3.71 10.74 3.79
C HIS A 166 -4.11 11.84 4.78
N PRO A 167 -5.06 11.59 5.71
CA PRO A 167 -5.22 12.43 6.88
C PRO A 167 -3.90 12.42 7.67
N ALA A 168 -3.39 13.61 7.99
CA ALA A 168 -2.13 13.79 8.70
C ALA A 168 -2.24 13.21 10.11
N PHE A 169 -1.62 12.04 10.34
CA PHE A 169 -1.34 11.57 11.68
C PHE A 169 0.15 11.80 11.94
N HIS A 170 0.45 12.82 12.74
CA HIS A 170 1.76 12.97 13.34
C HIS A 170 1.99 11.77 14.28
N ALA A 171 3.04 11.01 14.02
CA ALA A 171 3.51 10.00 14.97
C ALA A 171 3.97 10.73 16.25
N VAL A 172 3.23 10.54 17.33
CA VAL A 172 3.69 10.98 18.66
C VAL A 172 4.59 9.86 19.20
N ASP A 173 5.86 10.18 19.40
CA ASP A 173 6.82 9.32 20.07
C ASP A 173 6.43 9.17 21.55
N VAL A 174 6.16 7.94 21.98
CA VAL A 174 5.60 7.61 23.30
C VAL A 174 6.66 7.67 24.41
N ASN A 175 7.94 7.90 24.08
CA ASN A 175 9.03 7.95 25.07
C ASN A 175 9.47 9.36 25.47
N GLN A 176 8.79 10.43 25.03
CA GLN A 176 9.17 11.79 25.38
C GLN A 176 8.22 12.40 26.43
N PRO A 177 8.71 12.88 27.58
CA PRO A 177 7.87 13.60 28.54
C PRO A 177 7.37 14.92 27.94
N PRO A 178 6.13 15.35 28.26
CA PRO A 178 5.53 16.53 27.64
C PRO A 178 6.34 17.78 27.99
N ALA A 179 6.69 18.55 26.96
CA ALA A 179 7.34 19.85 27.15
C ALA A 179 6.38 20.82 27.86
N PRO A 180 6.85 21.60 28.86
CA PRO A 180 6.01 22.59 29.51
C PRO A 180 5.64 23.71 28.54
N PRO A 181 4.40 24.24 28.59
CA PRO A 181 3.98 25.32 27.71
C PRO A 181 4.75 26.62 28.03
N PRO A 182 5.08 27.43 27.01
CA PRO A 182 5.69 28.74 27.23
C PRO A 182 4.62 29.70 27.75
N GLY A 183 4.70 30.05 29.03
CA GLY A 183 3.79 31.00 29.66
C GLY A 183 3.06 30.38 30.85
N GLY A 184 3.64 30.53 32.04
CA GLY A 184 3.08 30.01 33.28
C GLY A 184 1.81 30.75 33.68
N TYR A 185 0.68 30.04 33.64
CA TYR A 185 -0.48 30.32 34.47
C TYR A 185 -1.06 28.99 34.95
N LEU A 186 -1.17 28.83 36.27
CA LEU A 186 -1.82 27.69 36.90
C LEU A 186 -3.35 27.80 36.72
N PRO A 187 -4.06 26.71 36.40
CA PRO A 187 -5.50 26.73 36.21
C PRO A 187 -6.27 26.92 37.53
N ALA A 188 -7.38 27.68 37.46
CA ALA A 188 -8.17 28.19 38.58
C ALA A 188 -8.93 27.15 39.44
N TRP A 189 -8.68 25.85 39.26
CA TRP A 189 -9.19 24.80 40.16
C TRP A 189 -8.20 24.47 41.29
N MET A 190 -7.00 25.07 41.26
CA MET A 190 -6.01 25.02 42.35
C MET A 190 -6.03 26.26 43.26
N ALA A 191 -7.14 27.01 43.32
CA ALA A 191 -7.34 28.13 44.26
C ALA A 191 -8.57 27.88 45.14
#